data_AF-A0A941SRU1-F1
#
_entry.id   AF-A0A941SRU1-F1
#
_cell.length_a   1.000
_cell.length_b   1.000
_cell.length_c   1.000
_cell.angle_alpha   90.00
_cell.angle_beta   90.00
_cell.angle_gamma   90.00
#
_symmetry.space_group_name_H-M   'P 1'
#
loop_
_entity.id
_entity.type
_entity.pdbx_description
1 polymer ?
#
loop_
_entity_poly.entity_id
_entity_poly.type
_entity_poly.pdbx_seq_one_letter_code
_entity_poly.pdbx_strand_id
1 'polypeptide(L)'
;MHNLPLAYPGMRIGLFGGSFDPAHAGHLHVAETALKRLRLDRVWWLVSPQNPLKRQSSPFEQRFKSAQKAAHGSKMIVTDIERRLRCGFTYETLRELKRLYPGVHFFLVMGADNLVNFRRWKNWREVAAAVPVVIVSRPGAGARERLDAPKDWIFLNARHHSQSSTALRRRKRAAVAKPARK
;
A
#
# COMPACT_ATOMS: atom_id res chain seq x y z
N MET A 1 3.56 9.37 -24.43
CA MET A 1 4.33 9.34 -23.17
C MET A 1 3.39 9.02 -22.01
N HIS A 2 3.58 7.90 -21.32
CA HIS A 2 2.71 7.53 -20.20
C HIS A 2 2.98 8.45 -19.01
N ASN A 3 1.95 9.09 -18.46
CA ASN A 3 2.08 10.11 -17.42
C ASN A 3 2.39 9.47 -16.04
N LEU A 4 3.63 8.99 -15.85
CA LEU A 4 4.09 8.39 -14.61
C LEU A 4 4.15 9.46 -13.49
N PRO A 5 4.02 9.08 -12.20
CA PRO A 5 4.14 10.04 -11.11
C PRO A 5 5.48 10.79 -11.15
N LEU A 6 5.45 12.11 -10.94
CA LEU A 6 6.67 12.92 -10.91
C LEU A 6 7.49 12.63 -9.66
N ALA A 7 8.78 12.38 -9.85
CA ALA A 7 9.79 12.18 -8.81
C ALA A 7 11.17 12.54 -9.39
N TYR A 8 12.06 13.03 -8.53
CA TYR A 8 13.39 13.51 -8.88
C TYR A 8 14.46 12.87 -7.99
N PRO A 9 15.72 12.74 -8.45
CA PRO A 9 16.82 12.27 -7.63
C PRO A 9 16.88 12.98 -6.26
N GLY A 10 17.15 12.23 -5.20
CA GLY A 10 17.17 12.70 -3.81
C GLY A 10 15.82 12.67 -3.10
N MET A 11 14.69 12.56 -3.82
CA MET A 11 13.38 12.46 -3.19
C MET A 11 13.21 11.15 -2.42
N ARG A 12 12.45 11.22 -1.31
CA ARG A 12 12.07 10.10 -0.46
C ARG A 12 10.60 9.75 -0.70
N ILE A 13 10.35 8.61 -1.32
CA ILE A 13 9.01 8.21 -1.77
C ILE A 13 8.57 6.93 -1.04
N GLY A 14 7.44 7.01 -0.34
CA GLY A 14 6.79 5.83 0.23
C GLY A 14 5.95 5.12 -0.82
N LEU A 15 6.20 3.84 -1.06
CA LEU A 15 5.43 2.96 -1.93
C LEU A 15 4.43 2.18 -1.10
N PHE A 16 3.17 2.61 -1.09
CA PHE A 16 2.09 1.97 -0.35
C PHE A 16 1.21 1.14 -1.29
N GLY A 17 1.57 -0.13 -1.43
CA GLY A 17 0.84 -1.08 -2.28
C GLY A 17 -0.38 -1.68 -1.59
N GLY A 18 -1.47 -1.82 -2.34
CA GLY A 18 -2.69 -2.43 -1.82
C GLY A 18 -3.77 -2.69 -2.85
N SER A 19 -4.69 -3.61 -2.53
CA SER A 19 -5.88 -3.81 -3.36
C SER A 19 -6.85 -2.64 -3.28
N PHE A 20 -6.92 -1.97 -2.12
CA PHE A 20 -7.82 -0.86 -1.84
C PHE A 20 -9.28 -1.14 -2.22
N ASP A 21 -9.86 -2.18 -1.62
CA ASP A 21 -11.14 -2.75 -2.07
C ASP A 21 -12.24 -2.74 -0.98
N PRO A 22 -12.78 -1.57 -0.57
CA PRO A 22 -12.36 -0.22 -0.95
C PRO A 22 -11.23 0.31 -0.04
N ALA A 23 -10.58 1.39 -0.46
CA ALA A 23 -9.75 2.22 0.43
C ALA A 23 -10.61 2.79 1.59
N HIS A 24 -9.96 3.09 2.71
CA HIS A 24 -10.63 3.55 3.94
C HIS A 24 -9.66 4.30 4.85
N ALA A 25 -10.15 4.89 5.94
CA ALA A 25 -9.35 5.76 6.81
C ALA A 25 -8.16 5.05 7.47
N GLY A 26 -8.25 3.74 7.73
CA GLY A 26 -7.08 2.94 8.13
C GLY A 26 -5.92 2.95 7.11
N HIS A 27 -6.20 2.92 5.80
CA HIS A 27 -5.17 3.07 4.79
C HIS A 27 -4.56 4.48 4.80
N LEU A 28 -5.42 5.50 4.93
CA LEU A 28 -4.97 6.89 5.03
C LEU A 28 -4.05 7.08 6.22
N HIS A 29 -4.41 6.52 7.38
CA HIS A 29 -3.61 6.58 8.58
C HIS A 29 -2.21 5.98 8.41
N VAL A 30 -2.09 4.83 7.72
CA VAL A 30 -0.79 4.22 7.40
C VAL A 30 0.06 5.15 6.53
N ALA A 31 -0.53 5.68 5.45
CA ALA A 31 0.15 6.60 4.54
C ALA A 31 0.60 7.89 5.24
N GLU A 32 -0.27 8.52 6.04
CA GLU A 32 0.05 9.73 6.81
C GLU A 32 1.14 9.49 7.85
N THR A 33 1.09 8.35 8.52
CA THR A 33 2.09 7.99 9.54
C THR A 33 3.46 7.85 8.90
N ALA A 34 3.56 7.11 7.78
CA ALA A 34 4.81 6.96 7.05
C ALA A 34 5.32 8.31 6.52
N LEU A 35 4.44 9.09 5.89
CA LEU A 35 4.75 10.43 5.35
C LEU A 35 5.39 11.31 6.42
N LYS A 36 4.74 11.44 7.58
CA LYS A 36 5.19 12.33 8.67
C LYS A 36 6.45 11.79 9.37
N ARG A 37 6.46 10.52 9.75
CA ARG A 37 7.53 9.94 10.59
C ARG A 37 8.85 9.73 9.85
N LEU A 38 8.81 9.43 8.55
CA LEU A 38 10.03 9.26 7.74
C LEU A 38 10.42 10.53 6.96
N ARG A 39 9.67 11.64 7.16
CA ARG A 39 9.83 12.88 6.39
C ARG A 39 9.85 12.60 4.88
N LEU A 40 8.89 11.82 4.41
CA LEU A 40 8.79 11.50 2.98
C LEU A 40 8.29 12.73 2.22
N ASP A 41 8.78 12.90 1.00
CA ASP A 41 8.31 13.95 0.11
C ASP A 41 6.91 13.63 -0.42
N ARG A 42 6.69 12.35 -0.75
CA ARG A 42 5.40 11.83 -1.22
C ARG A 42 5.17 10.40 -0.77
N VAL A 43 3.90 10.00 -0.72
CA VAL A 43 3.47 8.60 -0.63
C VAL A 43 2.67 8.25 -1.87
N TRP A 44 3.15 7.25 -2.62
CA TRP A 44 2.47 6.70 -3.78
C TRP A 44 1.60 5.53 -3.35
N TRP A 45 0.30 5.66 -3.59
CA TRP A 45 -0.66 4.58 -3.40
C TRP A 45 -0.71 3.76 -4.67
N LEU A 46 -0.07 2.60 -4.64
CA LEU A 46 0.02 1.69 -5.78
C LEU A 46 -1.21 0.76 -5.75
N VAL A 47 -2.19 1.07 -6.60
CA VAL A 47 -3.40 0.26 -6.68
C VAL A 47 -3.09 -1.00 -7.48
N SER A 48 -3.08 -2.15 -6.80
CA SER A 48 -2.69 -3.41 -7.44
C SER A 48 -3.66 -3.76 -8.59
N PRO A 49 -3.19 -4.13 -9.80
CA PRO A 49 -4.05 -4.55 -10.91
C PRO A 49 -4.95 -5.73 -10.50
N GLN A 50 -4.34 -6.77 -9.92
CA GLN A 50 -4.99 -7.89 -9.25
C GLN A 50 -4.08 -8.37 -8.14
N ASN A 51 -4.61 -8.65 -6.95
CA ASN A 51 -3.82 -9.31 -5.90
C ASN A 51 -3.82 -10.82 -6.17
N PRO A 52 -2.67 -11.47 -6.44
CA PRO A 52 -2.61 -12.89 -6.75
C PRO A 52 -3.11 -13.80 -5.61
N LEU A 53 -3.12 -13.30 -4.37
CA LEU A 53 -3.60 -14.03 -3.19
C LEU A 53 -5.11 -13.91 -2.98
N LYS A 54 -5.84 -13.16 -3.83
CA LYS A 54 -7.30 -12.97 -3.73
C LYS A 54 -7.99 -13.51 -4.99
N ARG A 55 -8.96 -14.42 -4.79
CA ARG A 55 -9.75 -15.02 -5.89
C ARG A 55 -10.64 -14.00 -6.62
N GLN A 56 -11.14 -12.98 -5.92
CA GLN A 56 -12.02 -11.96 -6.47
C GLN A 56 -11.73 -10.60 -5.82
N SER A 57 -11.85 -9.53 -6.60
CA SER A 57 -11.85 -8.13 -6.14
C SER A 57 -12.82 -7.30 -6.96
N SER A 58 -13.29 -6.17 -6.42
CA SER A 58 -14.07 -5.23 -7.23
C SER A 58 -13.28 -4.74 -8.46
N PRO A 59 -13.95 -4.26 -9.52
CA PRO A 59 -13.30 -3.74 -10.72
C PRO A 59 -12.23 -2.71 -10.39
N PHE A 60 -11.12 -2.72 -11.13
CA PHE A 60 -9.97 -1.85 -10.91
C PHE A 60 -10.38 -0.38 -10.78
N GLU A 61 -11.20 0.12 -11.70
CA GLU A 61 -11.65 1.52 -11.72
C GLU A 61 -12.41 1.92 -10.44
N GLN A 62 -13.17 1.01 -9.84
CA GLN A 62 -13.87 1.28 -8.59
C GLN A 62 -12.90 1.38 -7.42
N ARG A 63 -11.91 0.47 -7.36
CA ARG A 63 -10.87 0.46 -6.34
C ARG A 63 -9.97 1.69 -6.45
N PHE A 64 -9.57 2.03 -7.68
CA PHE A 64 -8.77 3.21 -8.01
C PHE A 64 -9.47 4.50 -7.58
N LYS A 65 -10.75 4.68 -7.97
CA LYS A 65 -11.57 5.81 -7.51
C LYS A 65 -11.72 5.85 -5.99
N SER A 66 -11.84 4.69 -5.32
CA SER A 66 -11.90 4.65 -3.86
C SER A 66 -10.58 5.11 -3.22
N ALA A 67 -9.44 4.73 -3.78
CA ALA A 67 -8.12 5.19 -3.34
C ALA A 67 -7.94 6.69 -3.56
N GLN A 68 -8.36 7.23 -4.71
CA GLN A 68 -8.33 8.68 -4.98
C GLN A 68 -9.19 9.47 -3.99
N LYS A 69 -10.35 8.94 -3.59
CA LYS A 69 -11.21 9.58 -2.58
C LYS A 69 -10.66 9.50 -1.16
N ALA A 70 -9.92 8.44 -0.85
CA ALA A 70 -9.37 8.21 0.49
C ALA A 70 -8.03 8.91 0.71
N ALA A 71 -7.19 9.00 -0.33
CA ALA A 71 -5.95 9.74 -0.30
C ALA A 71 -6.23 11.24 -0.15
N HIS A 72 -5.47 11.91 0.70
CA HIS A 72 -5.71 13.31 1.05
C HIS A 72 -4.44 14.14 0.97
N GLY A 73 -4.56 15.36 0.43
CA GLY A 73 -3.47 16.32 0.27
C GLY A 73 -2.56 16.06 -0.94
N SER A 74 -1.72 17.05 -1.26
CA SER A 74 -0.88 17.07 -2.47
C SER A 74 0.29 16.08 -2.46
N LYS A 75 0.63 15.52 -1.30
CA LYS A 75 1.74 14.56 -1.13
C LYS A 75 1.31 13.09 -1.29
N MET A 76 0.02 12.81 -1.42
CA MET A 76 -0.48 11.44 -1.63
C MET A 76 -0.88 11.25 -3.09
N ILE A 77 -0.09 10.45 -3.81
CA ILE A 77 -0.27 10.25 -5.25
C ILE A 77 -0.86 8.86 -5.48
N VAL A 78 -2.10 8.80 -5.95
CA VAL A 78 -2.71 7.53 -6.35
C VAL A 78 -2.32 7.22 -7.78
N THR A 79 -1.79 6.01 -8.02
CA THR A 79 -1.25 5.64 -9.32
C THR A 79 -1.55 4.19 -9.70
N ASP A 80 -1.78 4.01 -11.01
CA ASP A 80 -1.96 2.75 -11.72
C ASP A 80 -0.64 2.30 -12.39
N ILE A 81 0.51 2.80 -11.92
CA ILE A 81 1.84 2.53 -12.48
C ILE A 81 2.10 1.03 -12.68
N GLU A 82 1.67 0.19 -11.74
CA GLU A 82 1.80 -1.28 -11.86
C GLU A 82 1.04 -1.83 -13.08
N ARG A 83 -0.14 -1.29 -13.41
CA ARG A 83 -0.90 -1.68 -14.61
C ARG A 83 -0.19 -1.23 -15.89
N ARG A 84 0.38 -0.03 -15.89
CA ARG A 84 1.08 0.54 -17.06
C ARG A 84 2.39 -0.17 -17.35
N LEU A 85 3.12 -0.51 -16.29
CA LEU A 85 4.38 -1.29 -16.37
C LEU A 85 4.13 -2.79 -16.50
N ARG A 86 2.86 -3.24 -16.43
CA ARG A 86 2.46 -4.65 -16.47
C ARG A 86 3.11 -5.49 -15.35
N CYS A 87 3.36 -4.88 -14.19
CA CYS A 87 3.87 -5.56 -13.01
C CYS A 87 2.73 -6.23 -12.24
N GLY A 88 2.83 -7.53 -12.03
CA GLY A 88 1.90 -8.31 -11.21
C GLY A 88 2.42 -8.54 -9.79
N PHE A 89 3.74 -8.41 -9.60
CA PHE A 89 4.42 -8.64 -8.33
C PHE A 89 5.27 -7.45 -7.91
N THR A 90 5.37 -7.23 -6.59
CA THR A 90 6.11 -6.09 -6.05
C THR A 90 7.60 -6.08 -6.44
N TYR A 91 8.26 -7.23 -6.60
CA TYR A 91 9.66 -7.26 -7.04
C TYR A 91 9.82 -6.68 -8.46
N GLU A 92 8.86 -6.93 -9.36
CA GLU A 92 8.85 -6.37 -10.72
C GLU A 92 8.68 -4.85 -10.66
N THR A 93 7.71 -4.39 -9.85
CA THR A 93 7.47 -2.96 -9.62
C THR A 93 8.74 -2.29 -9.10
N LEU A 94 9.44 -2.87 -8.11
CA LEU A 94 10.65 -2.27 -7.53
C LEU A 94 11.81 -2.21 -8.54
N ARG A 95 11.98 -3.22 -9.39
CA ARG A 95 12.99 -3.19 -10.47
C ARG A 95 12.73 -2.05 -11.45
N GLU A 96 11.51 -1.96 -11.95
CA GLU A 96 11.15 -0.91 -12.91
C GLU A 96 11.24 0.49 -12.29
N LEU A 97 10.80 0.66 -11.04
CA LEU A 97 10.90 1.96 -10.37
C LEU A 97 12.35 2.40 -10.19
N LYS A 98 13.25 1.50 -9.78
CA LYS A 98 14.69 1.82 -9.68
C LYS A 98 15.30 2.21 -11.02
N ARG A 99 14.85 1.58 -12.11
CA ARG A 99 15.32 1.88 -13.47
C ARG A 99 14.78 3.22 -13.98
N LEU A 100 13.49 3.50 -13.74
CA LEU A 100 12.80 4.70 -14.24
C LEU A 100 13.11 5.96 -13.42
N TYR A 101 13.45 5.79 -12.14
CA TYR A 101 13.70 6.89 -11.20
C TYR A 101 15.07 6.76 -10.54
N PRO A 102 16.17 6.88 -11.30
CA PRO A 102 17.50 6.82 -10.73
C PRO A 102 17.70 7.90 -9.67
N GLY A 103 18.31 7.54 -8.55
CA GLY A 103 18.56 8.45 -7.43
C GLY A 103 17.36 8.73 -6.51
N VAL A 104 16.17 8.15 -6.76
CA VAL A 104 15.04 8.25 -5.83
C VAL A 104 15.17 7.21 -4.71
N HIS A 105 14.92 7.63 -3.48
CA HIS A 105 14.93 6.77 -2.30
C HIS A 105 13.53 6.23 -2.03
N PHE A 106 13.28 4.99 -2.44
CA PHE A 106 12.00 4.32 -2.22
C PHE A 106 11.94 3.61 -0.86
N PHE A 107 10.76 3.65 -0.24
CA PHE A 107 10.43 2.97 1.02
C PHE A 107 9.19 2.12 0.82
N LEU A 108 9.23 0.81 1.04
CA LEU A 108 8.04 -0.03 0.90
C LEU A 108 7.18 0.09 2.16
N VAL A 109 6.03 0.76 2.06
CA VAL A 109 5.13 0.99 3.20
C VAL A 109 4.05 -0.07 3.23
N MET A 110 3.81 -0.68 4.39
CA MET A 110 2.68 -1.58 4.60
C MET A 110 2.20 -1.60 6.06
N GLY A 111 0.96 -2.02 6.27
CA GLY A 111 0.43 -2.30 7.60
C GLY A 111 0.96 -3.63 8.16
N ALA A 112 0.91 -3.79 9.48
CA ALA A 112 1.32 -5.02 10.16
C ALA A 112 0.49 -6.27 9.77
N ASP A 113 -0.67 -6.11 9.16
CA ASP A 113 -1.50 -7.18 8.61
C ASP A 113 -0.93 -7.76 7.30
N ASN A 114 -0.37 -6.90 6.44
CA ASN A 114 0.35 -7.34 5.23
C ASN A 114 1.63 -8.11 5.60
N LEU A 115 2.28 -7.72 6.71
CA LEU A 115 3.50 -8.35 7.21
C LEU A 115 3.33 -9.86 7.43
N VAL A 116 2.20 -10.29 7.98
CA VAL A 116 1.91 -11.71 8.29
C VAL A 116 2.01 -12.59 7.04
N ASN A 117 1.69 -12.03 5.86
CA ASN A 117 1.75 -12.76 4.60
C ASN A 117 2.97 -12.39 3.75
N PHE A 118 3.91 -11.59 4.25
CA PHE A 118 5.02 -11.07 3.46
C PHE A 118 5.92 -12.19 2.92
N ARG A 119 6.21 -13.23 3.71
CA ARG A 119 6.96 -14.42 3.26
C ARG A 119 6.27 -15.22 2.15
N ARG A 120 5.00 -14.97 1.88
CA ARG A 120 4.24 -15.58 0.78
C ARG A 120 4.33 -14.79 -0.52
N TRP A 121 4.95 -13.60 -0.50
CA TRP A 121 5.15 -12.82 -1.71
C TRP A 121 6.18 -13.50 -2.59
N LYS A 122 5.93 -13.50 -3.90
CA LYS A 122 6.90 -14.01 -4.87
C LYS A 122 8.19 -13.18 -4.75
N ASN A 123 9.33 -13.87 -4.65
CA ASN A 123 10.63 -13.27 -4.43
C ASN A 123 10.69 -12.33 -3.19
N TRP A 124 10.00 -12.66 -2.10
CA TRP A 124 9.95 -11.80 -0.90
C TRP A 124 11.33 -11.41 -0.36
N ARG A 125 12.35 -12.26 -0.48
CA ARG A 125 13.74 -11.95 -0.06
C ARG A 125 14.35 -10.83 -0.90
N GLU A 126 14.09 -10.85 -2.21
CA GLU A 126 14.49 -9.78 -3.12
C GLU A 126 13.78 -8.48 -2.76
N VAL A 127 12.47 -8.53 -2.51
CA VAL A 127 11.69 -7.36 -2.06
C VAL A 127 12.25 -6.80 -0.75
N ALA A 128 12.55 -7.68 0.22
CA ALA A 128 13.09 -7.32 1.52
C ALA A 128 14.46 -6.65 1.46
N ALA A 129 15.28 -7.02 0.48
CA ALA A 129 16.63 -6.47 0.27
C ALA A 129 16.65 -5.28 -0.70
N ALA A 130 15.57 -5.07 -1.47
CA ALA A 130 15.55 -4.05 -2.51
C ALA A 130 15.40 -2.64 -1.93
N VAL A 131 14.60 -2.45 -0.90
CA VAL A 131 14.29 -1.14 -0.30
C VAL A 131 13.99 -1.30 1.20
N PRO A 132 14.20 -0.24 2.01
CA PRO A 132 13.74 -0.23 3.39
C PRO A 132 12.23 -0.51 3.47
N VAL A 133 11.85 -1.48 4.30
CA VAL A 133 10.44 -1.83 4.53
C VAL A 133 9.94 -1.11 5.78
N VAL A 134 8.84 -0.37 5.63
CA VAL A 134 8.21 0.41 6.67
C VAL A 134 6.92 -0.27 7.10
N ILE A 135 6.93 -0.81 8.31
CA ILE A 135 5.78 -1.45 8.94
C ILE A 135 5.10 -0.46 9.87
N VAL A 136 3.88 -0.07 9.53
CA VAL A 136 3.03 0.71 10.44
C VAL A 136 2.20 -0.27 11.27
N SER A 137 2.56 -0.41 12.55
CA SER A 137 1.99 -1.37 13.48
C SER A 137 1.25 -0.70 14.64
N ARG A 138 0.43 -1.50 15.32
CA ARG A 138 -0.25 -1.13 16.56
C ARG A 138 0.74 -1.28 17.74
N PRO A 139 0.65 -0.45 18.80
CA PRO A 139 1.21 -0.80 20.10
C PRO A 139 0.69 -2.18 20.54
N GLY A 140 1.58 -3.08 20.97
CA GLY A 140 1.24 -4.42 21.46
C GLY A 140 1.18 -5.55 20.42
N ALA A 141 1.31 -5.25 19.12
CA ALA A 141 1.49 -6.29 18.11
C ALA A 141 2.99 -6.58 17.98
N GLY A 142 3.45 -7.75 18.42
CA GLY A 142 4.84 -8.25 18.36
C GLY A 142 5.38 -8.50 16.95
N ALA A 143 5.09 -7.61 16.00
CA ALA A 143 5.43 -7.73 14.58
C ALA A 143 6.95 -7.87 14.34
N ARG A 144 7.77 -7.28 15.22
CA ARG A 144 9.23 -7.32 15.13
C ARG A 144 9.82 -8.71 15.38
N GLU A 145 9.18 -9.52 16.23
CA GLU A 145 9.69 -10.86 16.61
C GLU A 145 9.34 -11.95 15.60
N ARG A 146 8.39 -11.70 14.69
CA ARG A 146 7.81 -12.75 13.82
C ARG A 146 8.53 -12.93 12.48
N LEU A 147 9.49 -12.06 12.18
CA LEU A 147 10.32 -12.11 11.00
C LEU A 147 11.72 -11.73 11.46
N ASP A 148 12.73 -12.54 11.14
CA ASP A 148 14.15 -12.14 11.22
C ASP A 148 14.40 -10.99 10.25
N ALA A 149 13.84 -9.83 10.56
CA ALA A 149 13.75 -8.69 9.68
C ALA A 149 15.14 -8.07 9.55
N PRO A 150 15.59 -7.77 8.31
CA PRO A 150 16.81 -7.00 8.08
C PRO A 150 16.84 -5.70 8.91
N LYS A 151 18.04 -5.25 9.31
CA LYS A 151 18.24 -4.09 10.22
C LYS A 151 17.67 -2.78 9.67
N ASP A 152 17.56 -2.66 8.36
CA ASP A 152 17.02 -1.51 7.63
C ASP A 152 15.48 -1.46 7.58
N TRP A 153 14.80 -2.45 8.18
CA TRP A 153 13.35 -2.42 8.36
C TRP A 153 12.94 -1.45 9.47
N ILE A 154 11.96 -0.61 9.18
CA ILE A 154 11.50 0.46 10.05
C ILE A 154 10.12 0.10 10.59
N PHE A 155 10.02 -0.05 11.92
CA PHE A 155 8.75 -0.31 12.60
C PHE A 155 8.24 0.97 13.25
N LEU A 156 7.03 1.40 12.86
CA LEU A 156 6.39 2.59 13.38
C LEU A 156 5.14 2.21 14.17
N ASN A 157 5.10 2.60 15.45
CA ASN A 157 3.90 2.48 16.27
C ASN A 157 2.92 3.60 15.95
N ALA A 158 1.66 3.24 15.69
CA ALA A 158 0.59 4.16 15.31
C ALA A 158 -0.74 3.81 15.99
N ARG A 159 -1.63 4.80 16.14
CA ARG A 159 -2.95 4.59 16.75
C ARG A 159 -3.78 3.66 15.87
N HIS A 160 -4.54 2.76 16.47
CA HIS A 160 -5.36 1.83 15.70
C HIS A 160 -6.57 2.51 15.09
N HIS A 161 -6.80 2.31 13.79
CA HIS A 161 -8.05 2.65 13.13
C HIS A 161 -8.90 1.40 12.94
N SER A 162 -10.14 1.40 13.43
CA SER A 162 -11.02 0.20 13.44
C SER A 162 -11.60 -0.21 12.09
N GLN A 163 -11.33 0.54 11.02
CA GLN A 163 -11.93 0.29 9.71
C GLN A 163 -11.12 -0.75 8.93
N SER A 164 -11.81 -1.69 8.30
CA SER A 164 -11.23 -2.65 7.36
C SER A 164 -12.08 -2.75 6.09
N SER A 165 -11.44 -3.00 4.94
CA SER A 165 -12.16 -3.19 3.67
C SER A 165 -13.18 -4.33 3.73
N THR A 166 -12.87 -5.42 4.43
CA THR A 166 -13.78 -6.56 4.59
C THR A 166 -15.05 -6.18 5.35
N ALA A 167 -14.94 -5.41 6.44
CA ALA A 167 -16.10 -4.92 7.18
C ALA A 167 -16.97 -3.98 6.33
N LEU A 168 -16.35 -3.09 5.56
CA LEU A 168 -17.06 -2.17 4.66
C LEU A 168 -17.80 -2.91 3.54
N ARG A 169 -17.18 -3.91 2.91
CA ARG A 169 -17.85 -4.75 1.89
C ARG A 169 -19.05 -5.49 2.48
N ARG A 170 -18.93 -6.06 3.68
CA ARG A 170 -20.04 -6.73 4.38
C ARG A 170 -21.20 -5.77 4.65
N ARG A 171 -20.92 -4.57 5.18
CA ARG A 171 -21.94 -3.53 5.43
C ARG A 171 -22.66 -3.12 4.15
N LYS A 172 -21.92 -2.89 3.05
CA LYS A 172 -22.50 -2.52 1.75
C LYS A 172 -23.41 -3.64 1.20
N ARG A 173 -22.98 -4.90 1.28
CA ARG A 173 -23.81 -6.05 0.86
C ARG A 173 -25.09 -6.16 1.70
N ALA A 174 -25.00 -6.00 3.01
CA ALA A 174 -26.15 -6.04 3.90
C ALA A 174 -27.15 -4.89 3.64
N ALA A 175 -26.66 -3.70 3.28
CA ALA A 175 -27.51 -2.56 2.94
C ALA A 175 -28.25 -2.76 1.61
N VAL A 176 -27.64 -3.42 0.62
CA VAL A 176 -28.29 -3.76 -0.66
C VAL A 176 -29.28 -4.91 -0.50
N ALA A 177 -29.06 -5.82 0.44
CA ALA A 177 -29.91 -6.98 0.68
C ALA A 177 -31.17 -6.69 1.54
N LYS A 178 -31.27 -5.51 2.18
CA LYS A 178 -32.52 -5.09 2.83
C LYS A 178 -33.45 -4.50 1.76
N PRO A 179 -34.64 -5.08 1.49
CA PRO A 179 -35.61 -4.43 0.63
C PRO A 179 -36.09 -3.15 1.31
N ALA A 180 -36.39 -2.11 0.52
CA ALA A 180 -37.16 -0.98 1.01
C ALA A 180 -38.47 -1.53 1.59
N ARG A 181 -38.65 -1.41 2.91
CA ARG A 181 -39.96 -1.63 3.53
C ARG A 181 -40.88 -0.58 2.92
N LYS A 182 -41.89 -1.04 2.19
CA LYS A 182 -43.06 -0.24 1.83
C LYS A 182 -43.79 0.21 3.09
#